data_AF-A0A1L9NSL8-F1
#
_entry.id   AF-A0A1L9NSL8-F1
#
_cell.length_a   1.000
_cell.length_b   1.000
_cell.length_c   1.000
_cell.angle_alpha   90.00
_cell.angle_beta   90.00
_cell.angle_gamma   90.00
#
_symmetry.space_group_name_H-M   'P 1'
#
loop_
_entity.id
_entity.type
_entity.pdbx_description
1 polymer ?
#
loop_
_entity_poly.entity_id
_entity_poly.type
_entity_poly.pdbx_seq_one_letter_code
_entity_poly.pdbx_strand_id
1 'polypeptide(L)' 'MNTEVVFVNYRIPVPLKEQFEAECRQLHMPMTSQINLLIREFLYRQKQARHEPNDLNEPVSFYSGMDDTL' A
#
# COMPACT_ATOMS: atom_id res chain seq x y z
N MET A 1 7.28 19.61 -4.07
CA MET A 1 7.31 18.81 -2.83
C MET A 1 8.40 17.77 -3.00
N ASN A 2 9.46 17.82 -2.19
CA ASN A 2 10.47 16.76 -2.18
C ASN A 2 9.85 15.59 -1.41
N THR A 3 9.26 14.64 -2.13
CA THR A 3 8.64 13.47 -1.52
C THR A 3 9.76 12.57 -1.03
N GLU A 4 9.90 12.45 0.28
CA GLU A 4 10.86 11.53 0.91
C GLU A 4 10.53 10.09 0.47
N VAL A 5 11.52 9.39 -0.09
CA VAL A 5 11.34 8.01 -0.56
C VAL A 5 11.80 7.07 0.54
N VAL A 6 10.86 6.28 1.06
CA VAL A 6 11.13 5.26 2.08
C VAL A 6 11.07 3.88 1.45
N PHE A 7 12.10 3.07 1.66
CA PHE A 7 12.13 1.67 1.24
C PHE A 7 11.51 0.79 2.32
N VAL A 8 10.52 -0.03 1.92
CA VAL A 8 9.81 -0.93 2.83
C VAL A 8 10.02 -2.37 2.38
N ASN A 9 10.37 -3.23 3.33
CA ASN A 9 10.44 -4.67 3.13
C ASN A 9 9.19 -5.34 3.70
N TYR A 10 8.64 -6.30 2.96
CA TYR A 10 7.46 -7.07 3.37
C TYR A 10 7.69 -8.57 3.22
N ARG A 11 6.98 -9.36 4.03
CA ARG A 11 6.96 -10.82 3.94
C ARG A 11 5.65 -11.24 3.30
N ILE A 12 5.74 -12.04 2.24
CA ILE A 12 4.60 -12.66 1.58
C ILE A 12 4.90 -14.14 1.29
N PRO A 13 3.87 -14.99 1.13
CA PRO A 13 4.07 -16.36 0.69
C PRO A 13 4.80 -16.41 -0.65
N VAL A 14 5.74 -17.36 -0.79
CA VAL A 14 6.52 -17.55 -2.02
C VAL A 14 5.62 -17.74 -3.25
N PRO A 15 4.57 -18.57 -3.24
CA PRO A 15 3.70 -18.75 -4.41
C PRO A 15 3.02 -17.44 -4.85
N LEU A 16 2.68 -16.56 -3.89
CA LEU A 16 2.08 -15.27 -4.19
C LEU A 16 3.08 -14.34 -4.88
N LYS A 17 4.34 -14.33 -4.43
CA LYS A 17 5.41 -13.57 -5.09
C LYS A 17 5.60 -14.03 -6.53
N GLU A 18 5.64 -15.34 -6.76
CA GLU A 18 5.86 -15.92 -8.09
C GLU A 18 4.75 -15.53 -9.07
N GLN A 19 3.50 -15.61 -8.63
CA GLN A 19 2.34 -15.17 -9.42
C GLN A 19 2.43 -13.67 -9.72
N PHE A 20 2.69 -12.86 -8.70
CA PHE A 20 2.83 -11.41 -8.87
C PHE A 20 3.94 -11.03 -9.86
N GLU A 21 5.08 -11.73 -9.81
CA GLU A 21 6.20 -11.52 -10.72
C GLU A 21 5.87 -11.96 -12.17
N ALA A 22 5.06 -13.00 -12.35
CA ALA A 22 4.57 -13.40 -13.68
C ALA A 22 3.64 -12.33 -14.27
N GLU A 23 2.68 -11.83 -13.49
CA GLU A 23 1.75 -10.77 -13.90
C GLU A 23 2.49 -9.47 -14.26
N CYS A 24 3.44 -9.05 -13.42
CA CYS A 24 4.26 -7.86 -13.68
C CYS A 24 5.05 -7.99 -15.00
N ARG A 25 5.59 -9.17 -15.29
CA ARG A 25 6.29 -9.45 -16.56
C ARG A 25 5.36 -9.34 -17.75
N GLN A 26 4.15 -9.90 -17.67
CA GLN A 26 3.16 -9.81 -18.73
C GLN A 26 2.74 -8.36 -19.01
N LEU A 27 2.59 -7.55 -17.96
CA LEU A 27 2.23 -6.14 -18.03
C LEU A 27 3.41 -5.21 -18.38
N HIS A 28 4.62 -5.74 -18.56
CA HIS A 28 5.84 -4.96 -18.77
C HIS A 28 6.06 -3.87 -17.71
N MET A 29 5.71 -4.18 -16.45
CA MET A 29 5.78 -3.23 -15.34
C MET A 29 6.74 -3.72 -14.24
N PRO A 30 7.56 -2.84 -13.65
CA PRO A 30 8.36 -3.20 -12.47
C PRO A 30 7.48 -3.58 -11.28
N MET A 31 7.84 -4.63 -10.56
CA MET A 31 7.16 -5.08 -9.34
C MET A 31 6.96 -3.94 -8.32
N THR A 32 7.98 -3.10 -8.12
CA THR A 32 7.93 -1.95 -7.21
C THR A 32 6.89 -0.92 -7.64
N SER A 33 6.74 -0.68 -8.95
CA SER A 33 5.72 0.24 -9.45
C SER A 33 4.32 -0.33 -9.23
N GLN A 34 4.14 -1.60 -9.54
CA GLN A 34 2.84 -2.26 -9.40
C GLN A 34 2.41 -2.36 -7.94
N ILE A 35 3.31 -2.71 -7.01
CA ILE A 35 2.96 -2.77 -5.58
C ILE A 35 2.60 -1.39 -5.04
N ASN A 36 3.30 -0.33 -5.47
CA ASN A 36 2.98 1.04 -5.07
C ASN A 36 1.59 1.47 -5.58
N LEU A 37 1.20 1.07 -6.79
CA LEU A 37 -0.13 1.32 -7.32
C LEU A 37 -1.20 0.59 -6.50
N LEU A 38 -0.99 -0.70 -6.21
CA LEU A 38 -1.91 -1.50 -5.42
C LEU A 38 -2.08 -0.96 -3.99
N ILE A 39 -0.99 -0.52 -3.35
CA ILE A 39 -1.06 0.11 -2.02
C ILE A 39 -1.88 1.40 -2.07
N ARG A 40 -1.64 2.28 -3.06
CA ARG A 40 -2.41 3.52 -3.23
C ARG A 40 -3.88 3.25 -3.45
N GLU A 41 -4.20 2.30 -4.31
CA GLU A 41 -5.57 1.92 -4.60
C GLU A 41 -6.28 1.35 -3.37
N PHE A 42 -5.61 0.47 -2.63
CA PHE A 42 -6.12 -0.10 -1.39
C PHE A 42 -6.45 0.99 -0.37
N LEU A 43 -5.53 1.92 -0.12
CA LEU A 43 -5.73 3.04 0.80
C LEU A 43 -6.88 3.94 0.33
N TYR A 44 -6.98 4.22 -0.97
CA TYR A 44 -8.05 5.01 -1.55
C TYR A 44 -9.43 4.36 -1.35
N ARG A 45 -9.54 3.05 -1.61
CA ARG A 45 -10.79 2.29 -1.38
C ARG A 45 -11.16 2.26 0.10
N GLN A 46 -10.17 2.13 0.98
CA GLN A 46 -10.40 2.11 2.42
C GLN A 46 -10.90 3.45 2.96
N LYS A 47 -10.33 4.58 2.50
CA LYS A 47 -10.80 5.93 2.86
C LYS A 47 -12.25 6.16 2.43
N GLN A 48 -12.61 5.76 1.20
CA GLN A 48 -13.98 5.84 0.71
C GLN A 48 -14.96 5.03 1.57
N ALA A 49 -14.58 3.81 1.96
CA ALA A 49 -15.39 2.94 2.81
C ALA A 49 -15.62 3.52 4.22
N ARG A 50 -14.71 4.38 4.71
CA ARG A 50 -14.80 5.04 6.02
C ARG A 50 -15.56 6.37 6.01
N HIS A 51 -16.04 6.84 4.85
CA HIS A 51 -16.60 8.20 4.67
C HIS A 51 -15.67 9.32 5.19
N GLU A 52 -14.35 9.08 5.20
CA GLU A 52 -13.39 10.11 5.56
C GLU A 52 -13.27 11.11 4.40
N PRO A 53 -13.16 12.43 4.68
CA PRO A 53 -12.93 13.42 3.64
C PRO A 53 -11.67 13.05 2.86
N ASN A 54 -11.72 13.28 1.55
CA ASN A 54 -10.77 12.78 0.55
C ASN A 54 -9.43 13.53 0.59
N ASP A 55 -8.83 13.67 1.77
CA ASP A 55 -7.53 14.29 1.94
C ASP A 55 -6.46 13.25 1.60
N LEU A 56 -5.95 13.36 0.38
CA LEU A 56 -4.95 12.45 -0.19
C LEU A 56 -3.64 12.42 0.62
N ASN A 57 -3.46 13.34 1.57
CA ASN A 57 -2.23 13.51 2.34
C ASN A 57 -2.28 13.00 3.79
N GLU A 58 -3.45 12.61 4.33
CA GLU A 58 -3.46 12.07 5.70
C GLU A 58 -3.07 10.59 5.73
N PRO A 59 -2.08 10.20 6.56
CA PRO A 59 -1.73 8.80 6.77
C PRO A 59 -2.92 8.07 7.39
N VAL A 60 -3.25 6.89 6.86
CA VAL A 60 -4.34 6.09 7.40
C VAL A 60 -4.01 5.69 8.83
N SER A 61 -4.89 6.10 9.76
CA SER A 61 -4.89 5.68 11.16
C SER A 61 -5.16 4.17 11.24
N PHE A 62 -4.09 3.39 11.11
CA PHE A 62 -4.08 1.96 11.46
C PHE A 62 -3.55 1.72 12.88
N TYR A 63 -2.73 2.65 13.40
CA TYR A 63 -2.02 2.51 14.67
C TYR A 63 -2.54 3.44 15.78
N SER A 64 -3.45 4.36 15.50
CA SER A 64 -3.93 5.34 16.52
C SER A 64 -4.92 4.75 17.53
N GLY A 65 -5.15 3.44 17.51
CA GLY A 65 -5.95 2.71 18.49
C GLY A 65 -5.11 1.88 19.48
N MET A 66 -3.79 2.00 19.46
CA MET A 66 -2.89 1.35 20.43
C MET A 66 -2.44 2.31 21.54
N ASP A 67 -3.33 3.22 21.94
CA ASP A 67 -3.19 4.04 23.16
C ASP A 67 -4.12 3.55 24.28
N ASP A 68 -4.57 2.29 24.23
CA ASP A 68 -5.03 1.58 25.43
C ASP A 68 -3.80 1.19 26.24
N THR A 69 -3.31 2.17 26.99
CA THR A 69 -2.33 1.97 28.06
C THR A 69 -3.03 1.34 29.26
N LEU A 70 -2.49 0.17 29.63
CA LEU A 70 -2.58 -0.60 30.88
C LEU A 70 -3.01 0.19 32.14
#